data_AF-A0A7W0V5D6-F1
#
_entry.id   AF-A0A7W0V5D6-F1
#
_cell.length_a   1.000
_cell.length_b   1.000
_cell.length_c   1.000
_cell.angle_alpha   90.00
_cell.angle_beta   90.00
_cell.angle_gamma   90.00
#
_symmetry.space_group_name_H-M   'P 1'
#
loop_
_entity.id
_entity.type
_entity.pdbx_description
1 polymer ?
#
loop_
_entity_poly.entity_id
_entity_poly.type
_entity_poly.pdbx_seq_one_letter_code
_entity_poly.pdbx_strand_id
1 'polypeptide(L)'
;MSEQRIAPATGFPIVTTVRDALYDRIPLAQAEIALLGTSAFARLERIQQLGFVSRIWPGARHTRFEHSLGVMHLTRLAVDHLRSSAEGRWLTDQDARVAVAAALLHDIGHYPFSHAIEELGPPIVPHERVGRRIITGPEIAPILEDHWGIDAERVASFVDPDGQALPAADTLLRGILSGTLDMDKLDYLPRDARACNVPYGGVDTSRLIDALFVVNVETEAGGA
;
A
#
# COMPACT_ATOMS: atom_id res chain seq x y z
N MET A 1 20.49 15.69 23.23
CA MET A 1 20.12 15.49 21.81
C MET A 1 18.93 14.55 21.82
N SER A 2 17.78 14.96 21.29
CA SER A 2 16.64 14.05 21.15
C SER A 2 17.04 12.95 20.16
N GLU A 3 16.92 11.68 20.53
CA GLU A 3 17.05 10.59 19.55
C GLU A 3 16.03 10.83 18.43
N GLN A 4 16.52 10.88 17.20
CA GLN A 4 15.68 11.11 16.03
C GLN A 4 14.91 9.81 15.77
N ARG A 5 13.58 9.85 15.91
CA ARG A 5 12.73 8.67 15.70
C ARG A 5 12.76 8.29 14.21
N ILE A 6 12.92 7.00 13.93
CA ILE A 6 12.99 6.44 12.57
C ILE A 6 11.68 5.71 12.24
N ALA A 7 11.25 5.80 10.98
CA ALA A 7 10.10 5.07 10.45
C ALA A 7 10.43 3.58 10.30
N PRO A 8 9.56 2.66 10.77
CA PRO A 8 9.75 1.22 10.60
C PRO A 8 9.93 0.84 9.12
N ALA A 9 10.70 -0.22 8.88
CA ALA A 9 11.07 -0.75 7.56
C ALA A 9 11.90 0.16 6.64
N THR A 10 11.55 1.44 6.46
CA THR A 10 12.20 2.33 5.46
C THR A 10 13.48 2.98 5.94
N GLY A 11 13.65 3.12 7.26
CA GLY A 11 14.81 3.77 7.87
C GLY A 11 14.79 5.29 7.78
N PHE A 12 13.68 5.91 7.34
CA PHE A 12 13.61 7.36 7.18
C PHE A 12 13.37 8.09 8.51
N PRO A 13 13.97 9.27 8.72
CA PRO A 13 13.69 10.07 9.91
C PRO A 13 12.26 10.61 9.91
N ILE A 14 11.52 10.36 11.00
CA ILE A 14 10.15 10.84 11.16
C ILE A 14 10.17 12.36 11.36
N VAL A 15 9.38 13.07 10.55
CA VAL A 15 9.26 14.53 10.63
C VAL A 15 7.91 14.97 11.18
N THR A 16 6.85 14.19 10.98
CA THR A 16 5.51 14.49 11.50
C THR A 16 4.67 13.22 11.71
N THR A 17 3.42 13.38 12.13
CA THR A 17 2.45 12.30 12.31
C THR A 17 1.07 12.75 11.84
N VAL A 18 0.37 11.88 11.13
CA VAL A 18 -1.05 12.04 10.80
C VAL A 18 -1.89 11.22 11.78
N ARG A 19 -3.05 11.78 12.18
CA ARG A 19 -4.05 11.03 12.95
C ARG A 19 -4.97 10.27 12.01
N ASP A 20 -5.05 8.95 12.19
CA ASP A 20 -5.91 8.07 11.41
C ASP A 20 -6.96 7.40 12.32
N ALA A 21 -8.16 7.18 11.79
CA ALA A 21 -9.29 6.68 12.56
C ALA A 21 -9.16 5.21 13.02
N LEU A 22 -8.31 4.41 12.35
CA LEU A 22 -8.01 3.03 12.71
C LEU A 22 -6.71 2.91 13.49
N TYR A 23 -5.66 3.60 13.04
CA TYR A 23 -4.29 3.37 13.54
C TYR A 23 -3.79 4.42 14.53
N ASP A 24 -4.61 5.41 14.87
CA ASP A 24 -4.33 6.56 15.73
C ASP A 24 -3.19 7.46 15.23
N ARG A 25 -1.96 6.97 15.11
CA ARG A 25 -0.77 7.77 14.75
C ARG A 25 0.03 7.08 13.65
N ILE A 26 -0.05 7.62 12.44
CA ILE A 26 0.78 7.20 11.31
C ILE A 26 2.00 8.15 11.20
N PRO A 27 3.23 7.67 11.48
CA PRO A 27 4.43 8.49 11.33
C PRO A 27 4.79 8.70 9.85
N LEU A 28 5.18 9.92 9.50
CA LEU A 28 5.59 10.29 8.14
C LEU A 28 6.99 10.91 8.17
N ALA A 29 7.83 10.52 7.20
CA ALA A 29 9.09 11.17 6.89
C ALA A 29 8.90 12.11 5.67
N GLN A 30 9.99 12.79 5.30
CA GLN A 30 9.96 13.73 4.18
C GLN A 30 9.64 13.05 2.84
N ALA A 31 10.05 11.80 2.68
CA ALA A 31 9.84 11.02 1.47
C ALA A 31 8.35 10.74 1.21
N GLU A 32 7.59 10.38 2.25
CA GLU A 32 6.14 10.20 2.15
C GLU A 32 5.43 11.52 1.91
N ILE A 33 5.80 12.57 2.66
CA ILE A 33 5.19 13.90 2.51
C ILE A 33 5.35 14.42 1.08
N ALA A 34 6.51 14.18 0.45
CA ALA A 34 6.73 14.56 -0.94
C ALA A 34 5.71 13.90 -1.88
N LEU A 35 5.46 12.59 -1.74
CA LEU A 35 4.44 11.88 -2.53
C LEU A 35 3.02 12.38 -2.21
N LEU A 36 2.68 12.55 -0.92
CA LEU A 36 1.37 13.04 -0.49
C LEU A 36 1.06 14.45 -1.02
N GLY A 37 2.09 15.29 -1.18
CA GLY A 37 1.98 16.65 -1.67
C GLY A 37 1.76 16.78 -3.18
N THR A 38 1.82 15.68 -3.93
CA THR A 38 1.57 15.67 -5.37
C THR A 38 0.09 15.83 -5.68
N SER A 39 -0.24 16.48 -6.80
CA SER A 39 -1.61 16.57 -7.30
C SER A 39 -2.19 15.19 -7.64
N ALA A 40 -1.36 14.29 -8.17
CA ALA A 40 -1.71 12.89 -8.42
C ALA A 40 -2.16 12.16 -7.16
N PHE A 41 -1.53 12.38 -6.01
CA PHE A 41 -1.94 11.74 -4.74
C PHE A 41 -3.06 12.51 -4.04
N ALA A 42 -2.95 13.84 -3.94
CA ALA A 42 -3.96 14.69 -3.27
C ALA A 42 -5.35 14.60 -3.92
N ARG A 43 -5.46 14.15 -5.17
CA ARG A 43 -6.76 13.86 -5.80
C ARG A 43 -7.54 12.76 -5.07
N LEU A 44 -6.86 11.81 -4.41
CA LEU A 44 -7.48 10.70 -3.70
C LEU A 44 -8.35 11.17 -2.53
N GLU A 45 -8.12 12.38 -1.99
CA GLU A 45 -8.97 13.01 -0.97
C GLU A 45 -10.41 13.26 -1.45
N ARG A 46 -10.64 13.21 -2.78
CA ARG A 46 -11.95 13.43 -3.40
C ARG A 46 -12.55 12.15 -3.98
N ILE A 47 -11.85 11.03 -3.88
CA ILE A 47 -12.31 9.74 -4.41
C ILE A 47 -12.78 8.89 -3.23
N GLN A 48 -14.11 8.72 -3.12
CA GLN A 48 -14.71 7.88 -2.08
C GLN A 48 -14.34 6.42 -2.31
N GLN A 49 -13.91 5.73 -1.25
CA GLN A 49 -13.53 4.32 -1.28
C GLN A 49 -14.63 3.46 -1.92
N LEU A 50 -15.84 3.57 -1.35
CA LEU A 50 -16.99 2.75 -1.70
C LEU A 50 -17.96 3.41 -2.71
N GLY A 51 -17.56 4.50 -3.36
CA GLY A 51 -18.36 5.17 -4.38
C GLY A 51 -19.81 5.45 -3.95
N PHE A 52 -20.77 4.83 -4.66
CA PHE A 52 -22.21 5.04 -4.43
C PHE A 52 -22.74 4.42 -3.12
N VAL A 53 -21.98 3.58 -2.42
CA VAL A 53 -22.40 3.03 -1.11
C VAL A 53 -22.72 4.15 -0.12
N SER A 54 -22.06 5.31 -0.24
CA SER A 54 -22.36 6.52 0.54
C SER A 54 -23.81 7.03 0.42
N ARG A 55 -24.56 6.58 -0.60
CA ARG A 55 -26.00 6.87 -0.79
C ARG A 55 -26.92 5.95 0.02
N ILE A 56 -26.41 4.79 0.45
CA ILE A 56 -27.13 3.81 1.27
C ILE A 56 -26.63 3.87 2.72
N TRP A 57 -25.32 3.96 2.92
CA TRP A 57 -24.64 4.22 4.19
C TRP A 57 -24.05 5.63 4.20
N PRO A 58 -24.75 6.64 4.76
CA PRO A 58 -24.27 8.03 4.74
C PRO A 58 -22.90 8.27 5.41
N GLY A 59 -22.47 7.36 6.29
CA GLY A 59 -21.16 7.37 6.96
C GLY A 59 -20.00 6.85 6.10
N ALA A 60 -20.28 6.12 5.01
CA ALA A 60 -19.30 5.56 4.09
C ALA A 60 -18.71 6.62 3.15
N ARG A 61 -18.14 7.68 3.72
CA ARG A 61 -17.57 8.83 3.00
C ARG A 61 -16.05 8.89 3.05
N HIS A 62 -15.42 7.89 3.67
CA HIS A 62 -13.99 7.75 3.68
C HIS A 62 -13.43 7.62 2.26
N THR A 63 -12.19 8.00 2.10
CA THR A 63 -11.57 8.23 0.79
C THR A 63 -10.42 7.28 0.53
N ARG A 64 -10.03 7.15 -0.74
CA ARG A 64 -8.84 6.38 -1.14
C ARG A 64 -7.57 6.93 -0.47
N PHE A 65 -7.53 8.22 -0.13
CA PHE A 65 -6.37 8.85 0.52
C PHE A 65 -6.04 8.23 1.88
N GLU A 66 -7.02 8.16 2.78
CA GLU A 66 -6.81 7.60 4.13
C GLU A 66 -6.60 6.08 4.09
N HIS A 67 -7.24 5.40 3.14
CA HIS A 67 -7.00 3.99 2.87
C HIS A 67 -5.54 3.74 2.42
N SER A 68 -5.04 4.46 1.42
CA SER A 68 -3.65 4.35 0.96
C SER A 68 -2.63 4.65 2.07
N LEU A 69 -2.90 5.62 2.96
CA LEU A 69 -2.08 5.85 4.15
C LEU A 69 -2.09 4.66 5.10
N GLY A 70 -3.24 4.04 5.31
CA GLY A 70 -3.39 2.85 6.13
C GLY A 70 -2.65 1.63 5.57
N VAL A 71 -2.79 1.36 4.27
CA VAL A 71 -2.08 0.26 3.58
C VAL A 71 -0.57 0.44 3.62
N MET A 72 -0.08 1.68 3.43
CA MET A 72 1.33 2.02 3.62
C MET A 72 1.78 1.74 5.06
N HIS A 73 0.98 2.14 6.06
CA HIS A 73 1.31 1.96 7.47
C HIS A 73 1.40 0.47 7.84
N LEU A 74 0.40 -0.33 7.46
CA LEU A 74 0.39 -1.76 7.70
C LEU A 74 1.55 -2.48 6.98
N THR A 75 1.83 -2.11 5.73
CA THR A 75 2.97 -2.65 4.98
C THR A 75 4.31 -2.33 5.65
N ARG A 76 4.49 -1.12 6.21
CA ARG A 76 5.69 -0.80 7.01
C ARG A 76 5.84 -1.74 8.19
N LEU A 77 4.78 -1.96 8.96
CA LEU A 77 4.82 -2.84 10.13
C LEU A 77 5.10 -4.29 9.74
N ALA A 78 4.46 -4.78 8.68
CA ALA A 78 4.67 -6.13 8.16
C ALA A 78 6.12 -6.33 7.68
N VAL A 79 6.66 -5.41 6.89
CA VAL A 79 8.04 -5.51 6.40
C VAL A 79 9.04 -5.41 7.56
N ASP A 80 8.82 -4.52 8.52
CA ASP A 80 9.69 -4.39 9.70
C ASP A 80 9.69 -5.67 10.55
N HIS A 81 8.51 -6.26 10.76
CA HIS A 81 8.36 -7.55 11.43
C HIS A 81 9.14 -8.65 10.70
N LEU A 82 8.95 -8.80 9.39
CA LEU A 82 9.66 -9.79 8.59
C LEU A 82 11.18 -9.59 8.66
N ARG A 83 11.68 -8.35 8.55
CA ARG A 83 13.12 -8.04 8.67
C ARG A 83 13.72 -8.44 10.03
N SER A 84 12.90 -8.48 11.09
CA SER A 84 13.36 -8.89 12.42
C SER A 84 13.58 -10.41 12.56
N SER A 85 13.00 -11.20 11.66
CA SER A 85 13.15 -12.67 11.60
C SER A 85 14.44 -13.10 10.87
N ALA A 86 14.92 -14.32 11.13
CA ALA A 86 16.09 -14.85 10.44
C ALA A 86 15.83 -15.06 8.94
N GLU A 87 14.61 -15.50 8.61
CA GLU A 87 14.13 -15.82 7.27
C GLU A 87 13.84 -14.56 6.43
N GLY A 88 13.73 -13.39 7.06
CA GLY A 88 13.55 -12.10 6.39
C GLY A 88 14.83 -11.29 6.18
N ARG A 89 16.01 -11.81 6.56
CA ARG A 89 17.29 -11.07 6.45
C ARG A 89 17.72 -10.72 5.01
N TRP A 90 17.10 -11.35 4.01
CA TRP A 90 17.34 -11.02 2.60
C TRP A 90 16.70 -9.68 2.19
N LEU A 91 15.73 -9.17 2.96
CA LEU A 91 15.06 -7.89 2.71
C LEU A 91 16.03 -6.72 2.93
N THR A 92 16.40 -6.06 1.83
CA THR A 92 17.22 -4.86 1.87
C THR A 92 16.40 -3.61 2.17
N ASP A 93 17.08 -2.50 2.47
CA ASP A 93 16.42 -1.20 2.63
C ASP A 93 15.72 -0.75 1.34
N GLN A 94 16.27 -1.08 0.16
CA GLN A 94 15.61 -0.78 -1.10
C GLN A 94 14.32 -1.59 -1.29
N ASP A 95 14.33 -2.88 -0.94
CA ASP A 95 13.14 -3.74 -1.04
C ASP A 95 12.03 -3.23 -0.12
N ALA A 96 12.39 -2.85 1.10
CA ALA A 96 11.45 -2.27 2.06
C ALA A 96 10.84 -0.95 1.56
N ARG A 97 11.68 -0.06 1.00
CA ARG A 97 11.21 1.21 0.44
C ARG A 97 10.32 1.02 -0.78
N VAL A 98 10.64 0.09 -1.68
CA VAL A 98 9.81 -0.27 -2.83
C VAL A 98 8.45 -0.79 -2.38
N ALA A 99 8.41 -1.76 -1.46
CA ALA A 99 7.15 -2.32 -0.97
C ALA A 99 6.27 -1.26 -0.31
N VAL A 100 6.86 -0.38 0.51
CA VAL A 100 6.13 0.69 1.20
C VAL A 100 5.65 1.79 0.25
N ALA A 101 6.46 2.18 -0.74
CA ALA A 101 6.06 3.14 -1.76
C ALA A 101 4.93 2.57 -2.65
N ALA A 102 5.06 1.31 -3.07
CA ALA A 102 4.02 0.61 -3.82
C ALA A 102 2.72 0.53 -3.03
N ALA A 103 2.78 0.21 -1.74
CA ALA A 103 1.62 0.19 -0.85
C ALA A 103 0.92 1.56 -0.73
N LEU A 104 1.70 2.64 -0.63
CA LEU A 104 1.14 3.99 -0.63
C LEU A 104 0.46 4.31 -1.97
N LEU A 105 1.06 3.89 -3.09
CA LEU A 105 0.63 4.30 -4.43
C LEU A 105 -0.31 3.30 -5.14
N HIS A 106 -0.64 2.16 -4.52
CA HIS A 106 -1.36 1.07 -5.19
C HIS A 106 -2.70 1.52 -5.81
N ASP A 107 -3.39 2.42 -5.11
CA ASP A 107 -4.70 2.96 -5.48
C ASP A 107 -4.63 4.29 -6.23
N ILE A 108 -3.42 4.80 -6.55
CA ILE A 108 -3.25 6.14 -7.14
C ILE A 108 -3.97 6.26 -8.49
N GLY A 109 -4.21 5.15 -9.18
CA GLY A 109 -4.87 5.09 -10.48
C GLY A 109 -6.40 5.15 -10.46
N HIS A 110 -7.05 5.07 -9.29
CA HIS A 110 -8.52 4.99 -9.23
C HIS A 110 -9.23 6.21 -9.82
N TYR A 111 -10.36 5.94 -10.47
CA TYR A 111 -11.30 6.95 -10.97
C TYR A 111 -12.28 7.39 -9.87
N PRO A 112 -12.96 8.53 -10.03
CA PRO A 112 -14.14 8.85 -9.23
C PRO A 112 -15.15 7.70 -9.24
N PHE A 113 -15.78 7.40 -8.10
CA PHE A 113 -16.67 6.25 -7.93
C PHE A 113 -16.00 4.87 -8.10
N SER A 114 -14.67 4.79 -8.05
CA SER A 114 -13.91 3.54 -7.95
C SER A 114 -14.28 2.53 -9.06
N HIS A 115 -14.52 1.26 -8.69
CA HIS A 115 -14.82 0.18 -9.63
C HIS A 115 -16.10 0.40 -10.44
N ALA A 116 -17.04 1.26 -10.01
CA ALA A 116 -18.26 1.51 -10.77
C ALA A 116 -17.99 2.11 -12.17
N ILE A 117 -16.91 2.89 -12.33
CA ILE A 117 -16.48 3.38 -13.65
C ILE A 117 -15.74 2.29 -14.43
N GLU A 118 -14.91 1.51 -13.74
CA GLU A 118 -14.11 0.44 -14.34
C GLU A 118 -14.99 -0.67 -14.93
N GLU A 119 -16.11 -0.99 -14.27
CA GLU A 119 -17.13 -1.95 -14.71
C GLU A 119 -17.84 -1.56 -16.02
N LEU A 120 -17.75 -0.29 -16.46
CA LEU A 120 -18.26 0.13 -17.77
C LEU A 120 -17.49 -0.54 -18.92
N GLY A 121 -16.29 -1.08 -18.65
CA GLY A 121 -15.47 -1.77 -19.62
C GLY A 121 -14.84 -0.83 -20.65
N PRO A 122 -14.35 -1.38 -21.78
CA PRO A 122 -13.65 -0.60 -22.80
C PRO A 122 -14.46 0.61 -23.28
N PRO A 123 -13.86 1.81 -23.38
CA PRO A 123 -12.40 2.08 -23.40
C PRO A 123 -11.78 2.37 -22.03
N ILE A 124 -12.48 2.15 -20.92
CA ILE A 124 -11.93 2.36 -19.57
C ILE A 124 -10.83 1.34 -19.30
N VAL A 125 -9.67 1.86 -18.90
CA VAL A 125 -8.48 1.06 -18.59
C VAL A 125 -8.48 0.75 -17.09
N PRO A 126 -8.07 -0.47 -16.67
CA PRO A 126 -7.99 -0.83 -15.26
C PRO A 126 -7.17 0.16 -14.43
N HIS A 127 -7.60 0.39 -13.20
CA HIS A 127 -7.01 1.39 -12.34
C HIS A 127 -5.53 1.09 -12.02
N GLU A 128 -5.11 -0.18 -11.97
CA GLU A 128 -3.71 -0.56 -11.74
C GLU A 128 -2.83 -0.09 -12.90
N ARG A 129 -3.30 -0.23 -14.14
CA ARG A 129 -2.58 0.22 -15.35
C ARG A 129 -2.53 1.75 -15.43
N VAL A 130 -3.56 2.45 -14.95
CA VAL A 130 -3.51 3.90 -14.76
C VAL A 130 -2.50 4.26 -13.66
N GLY A 131 -2.50 3.52 -12.56
CA GLY A 131 -1.56 3.66 -11.45
C GLY A 131 -0.12 3.57 -11.93
N ARG A 132 0.22 2.53 -12.70
CA ARG A 132 1.54 2.38 -13.34
C ARG A 132 1.95 3.61 -14.15
N ARG A 133 1.07 4.13 -15.00
CA ARG A 133 1.34 5.34 -15.81
C ARG A 133 1.57 6.59 -14.96
N ILE A 134 0.89 6.71 -13.82
CA ILE A 134 1.07 7.84 -12.90
C ILE A 134 2.39 7.69 -12.14
N ILE A 135 2.70 6.48 -11.66
CA ILE A 135 3.92 6.17 -10.89
C ILE A 135 5.17 6.43 -11.74
N THR A 136 5.18 6.01 -13.00
CA THR A 136 6.28 6.26 -13.94
C THR A 136 6.21 7.65 -14.60
N GLY A 137 5.23 8.46 -14.20
CA GLY A 137 5.00 9.80 -14.71
C GLY A 137 5.90 10.85 -14.05
N PRO A 138 5.95 12.07 -14.63
CA PRO A 138 6.89 13.12 -14.25
C PRO A 138 6.66 13.73 -12.86
N GLU A 139 5.51 13.48 -12.24
CA GLU A 139 5.19 13.99 -10.90
C GLU A 139 5.65 13.03 -9.79
N ILE A 140 5.59 11.71 -10.04
CA ILE A 140 5.87 10.68 -9.03
C ILE A 140 7.29 10.13 -9.18
N ALA A 141 7.72 9.80 -10.40
CA ALA A 141 9.00 9.12 -10.63
C ALA A 141 10.20 9.89 -10.05
N PRO A 142 10.36 11.21 -10.27
CA PRO A 142 11.48 11.95 -9.67
C PRO A 142 11.48 11.92 -8.14
N ILE A 143 10.30 11.87 -7.50
CA ILE A 143 10.22 11.80 -6.03
C ILE A 143 10.70 10.44 -5.53
N LEU A 144 10.35 9.35 -6.21
CA LEU A 144 10.82 8.02 -5.88
C LEU A 144 12.35 7.91 -6.04
N GLU A 145 12.90 8.54 -7.07
CA GLU A 145 14.34 8.55 -7.30
C GLU A 145 15.07 9.43 -6.26
N ASP A 146 14.66 10.68 -6.10
CA ASP A 146 15.37 11.68 -5.30
C ASP A 146 15.16 11.54 -3.79
N HIS A 147 13.92 11.24 -3.36
CA HIS A 147 13.56 11.20 -1.94
C HIS A 147 13.55 9.78 -1.36
N TRP A 148 13.26 8.76 -2.18
CA TRP A 148 13.22 7.37 -1.74
C TRP A 148 14.48 6.58 -2.12
N GLY A 149 15.19 7.00 -3.18
CA GLY A 149 16.36 6.29 -3.68
C GLY A 149 16.01 4.94 -4.29
N ILE A 150 14.85 4.84 -4.95
CA ILE A 150 14.32 3.62 -5.58
C ILE A 150 13.84 3.90 -7.01
N ASP A 151 13.86 2.87 -7.84
CA ASP A 151 13.39 2.93 -9.22
C ASP A 151 11.86 2.95 -9.31
N ALA A 152 11.31 3.94 -10.02
CA ALA A 152 9.87 4.10 -10.22
C ALA A 152 9.26 2.94 -11.01
N GLU A 153 10.00 2.35 -11.96
CA GLU A 153 9.51 1.19 -12.72
C GLU A 153 9.34 -0.05 -11.84
N ARG A 154 10.28 -0.28 -10.91
CA ARG A 154 10.16 -1.35 -9.91
C ARG A 154 8.98 -1.11 -8.96
N VAL A 155 8.70 0.12 -8.55
CA VAL A 155 7.50 0.44 -7.75
C VAL A 155 6.23 0.17 -8.56
N ALA A 156 6.20 0.59 -9.82
CA ALA A 156 5.04 0.42 -10.69
C ALA A 156 4.74 -1.06 -11.00
N SER A 157 5.76 -1.93 -11.05
CA SER A 157 5.59 -3.37 -11.30
C SER A 157 4.90 -4.12 -10.15
N PHE A 158 4.92 -3.57 -8.93
CA PHE A 158 4.15 -4.11 -7.80
C PHE A 158 2.65 -3.87 -7.97
N VAL A 159 2.28 -2.71 -8.53
CA VAL A 159 0.89 -2.31 -8.79
C VAL A 159 0.36 -2.99 -10.05
N ASP A 160 1.05 -2.84 -11.17
CA ASP A 160 0.76 -3.51 -12.44
C ASP A 160 2.06 -4.09 -13.02
N PRO A 161 2.25 -5.42 -12.95
CA PRO A 161 3.43 -6.08 -13.53
C PRO A 161 3.41 -6.07 -15.07
N ASP A 162 2.31 -5.63 -15.70
CA ASP A 162 2.15 -5.58 -17.16
C ASP A 162 2.47 -6.91 -17.86
N GLY A 163 2.09 -8.01 -17.21
CA GLY A 163 2.33 -9.38 -17.70
C GLY A 163 3.77 -9.88 -17.54
N GLN A 164 4.66 -9.13 -16.90
CA GLN A 164 6.04 -9.54 -16.66
C GLN A 164 6.17 -10.38 -15.39
N ALA A 165 7.07 -11.37 -15.43
CA ALA A 165 7.45 -12.11 -14.23
C ALA A 165 8.30 -11.22 -13.32
N LEU A 166 7.94 -11.14 -12.04
CA LEU A 166 8.72 -10.44 -11.04
C LEU A 166 9.83 -11.34 -10.49
N PRO A 167 10.95 -10.77 -10.03
CA PRO A 167 11.92 -11.50 -9.21
C PRO A 167 11.24 -12.21 -8.03
N ALA A 168 11.82 -13.31 -7.53
CA ALA A 168 11.21 -14.09 -6.44
C ALA A 168 10.96 -13.24 -5.17
N ALA A 169 11.93 -12.39 -4.81
CA ALA A 169 11.82 -11.42 -3.72
C ALA A 169 10.62 -10.46 -3.91
N ASP A 170 10.49 -9.91 -5.11
CA ASP A 170 9.44 -8.95 -5.46
C ASP A 170 8.07 -9.63 -5.56
N THR A 171 8.02 -10.88 -6.02
CA THR A 171 6.80 -11.69 -6.03
C THR A 171 6.27 -11.90 -4.60
N LEU A 172 7.18 -12.24 -3.67
CA LEU A 172 6.81 -12.42 -2.27
C LEU A 172 6.34 -11.12 -1.63
N LEU A 173 7.07 -10.02 -1.84
CA LEU A 173 6.70 -8.70 -1.31
C LEU A 173 5.41 -8.17 -1.92
N ARG A 174 5.20 -8.37 -3.23
CA ARG A 174 3.92 -8.06 -3.88
C ARG A 174 2.79 -8.86 -3.26
N GLY A 175 3.01 -10.10 -2.81
CA GLY A 175 2.01 -10.89 -2.08
C GLY A 175 1.54 -10.26 -0.76
N ILE A 176 2.37 -9.42 -0.12
CA ILE A 176 1.99 -8.63 1.07
C ILE A 176 1.00 -7.52 0.71
N LEU A 177 1.07 -7.00 -0.52
CA LEU A 177 0.22 -5.92 -1.02
C LEU A 177 -1.01 -6.44 -1.79
N SER A 178 -0.84 -7.51 -2.55
CA SER A 178 -1.83 -8.09 -3.47
C SER A 178 -1.73 -9.62 -3.40
N GLY A 179 -2.49 -10.20 -2.48
CA GLY A 179 -2.62 -11.63 -2.24
C GLY A 179 -3.99 -12.01 -1.66
N THR A 180 -4.11 -13.23 -1.17
CA THR A 180 -5.35 -13.70 -0.50
C THR A 180 -5.57 -12.99 0.83
N LEU A 181 -4.49 -12.73 1.56
CA LEU A 181 -4.45 -11.97 2.80
C LEU A 181 -3.32 -10.94 2.67
N ASP A 182 -3.67 -9.69 2.40
CA ASP A 182 -2.74 -8.61 2.14
C ASP A 182 -3.09 -7.35 2.95
N MET A 183 -2.15 -6.40 2.99
CA MET A 183 -2.30 -5.15 3.76
C MET A 183 -3.40 -4.25 3.20
N ASP A 184 -3.74 -4.38 1.92
CA ASP A 184 -4.90 -3.73 1.31
C ASP A 184 -6.20 -4.19 2.00
N LYS A 185 -6.45 -5.51 2.01
CA LYS A 185 -7.62 -6.12 2.69
C LYS A 185 -7.64 -5.86 4.18
N LEU A 186 -6.47 -5.90 4.82
CA LEU A 186 -6.36 -5.64 6.25
C LEU A 186 -6.62 -4.18 6.63
N ASP A 187 -6.52 -3.23 5.69
CA ASP A 187 -7.01 -1.87 5.89
C ASP A 187 -8.49 -1.72 5.54
N TYR A 188 -8.89 -2.04 4.31
CA TYR A 188 -10.23 -1.66 3.86
C TYR A 188 -11.33 -2.38 4.63
N LEU A 189 -11.14 -3.64 5.05
CA LEU A 189 -12.16 -4.39 5.78
C LEU A 189 -12.59 -3.69 7.10
N PRO A 190 -11.67 -3.40 8.04
CA PRO A 190 -12.03 -2.65 9.24
C PRO A 190 -12.40 -1.20 8.96
N ARG A 191 -11.83 -0.56 7.93
CA ARG A 191 -12.16 0.84 7.57
C ARG A 191 -13.60 0.96 7.08
N ASP A 192 -13.98 0.12 6.13
CA ASP A 192 -15.31 0.04 5.56
C ASP A 192 -16.34 -0.33 6.63
N ALA A 193 -16.02 -1.33 7.45
CA ALA A 193 -16.90 -1.78 8.52
C ALA A 193 -17.14 -0.67 9.55
N ARG A 194 -16.11 0.08 9.93
CA ARG A 194 -16.24 1.23 10.82
C ARG A 194 -17.12 2.32 10.18
N ALA A 195 -16.88 2.68 8.92
CA ALA A 195 -17.61 3.74 8.24
C ALA A 195 -19.09 3.38 7.98
N CYS A 196 -19.37 2.10 7.74
CA CYS A 196 -20.72 1.56 7.55
C CYS A 196 -21.40 1.13 8.87
N ASN A 197 -20.72 1.24 10.02
CA ASN A 197 -21.20 0.71 11.29
C ASN A 197 -21.63 -0.78 11.21
N VAL A 198 -20.83 -1.59 10.52
CA VAL A 198 -21.01 -3.04 10.41
C VAL A 198 -20.20 -3.72 11.53
N PRO A 199 -20.84 -4.35 12.51
CA PRO A 199 -20.17 -4.77 13.74
C PRO A 199 -19.23 -5.98 13.58
N TYR A 200 -19.24 -6.65 12.43
CA TYR A 200 -18.50 -7.90 12.19
C TYR A 200 -17.24 -7.73 11.34
N GLY A 201 -16.87 -6.50 10.94
CA GLY A 201 -15.65 -6.28 10.15
C GLY A 201 -14.41 -5.92 10.96
N GLY A 202 -14.43 -6.14 12.28
CA GLY A 202 -13.24 -5.98 13.12
C GLY A 202 -12.20 -7.05 12.78
N VAL A 203 -11.03 -6.63 12.33
CA VAL A 203 -9.89 -7.51 12.05
C VAL A 203 -8.76 -7.17 13.01
N ASP A 204 -8.20 -8.16 13.70
CA ASP A 204 -7.01 -7.97 14.54
C ASP A 204 -5.76 -7.95 13.66
N THR A 205 -5.53 -6.80 13.03
CA THR A 205 -4.42 -6.59 12.09
C THR A 205 -3.06 -6.77 12.77
N SER A 206 -2.93 -6.33 14.03
CA SER A 206 -1.72 -6.55 14.84
C SER A 206 -1.39 -8.02 14.99
N ARG A 207 -2.38 -8.84 15.40
CA ARG A 207 -2.16 -10.27 15.60
C ARG A 207 -1.77 -10.99 14.32
N LEU A 208 -2.34 -10.58 13.19
CA LEU A 208 -2.02 -11.16 11.87
C LEU A 208 -0.63 -10.75 11.40
N ILE A 209 -0.22 -9.50 11.59
CA ILE A 209 1.15 -9.04 11.28
C ILE A 209 2.17 -9.78 12.15
N ASP A 210 1.91 -9.92 13.45
CA ASP A 210 2.77 -10.65 14.39
C ASP A 210 2.85 -12.16 14.10
N ALA A 211 1.96 -12.68 13.23
CA ALA A 211 1.96 -14.06 12.78
C ALA A 211 2.65 -14.27 11.41
N LEU A 212 3.18 -13.21 10.79
CA LEU A 212 3.81 -13.31 9.47
C LEU A 212 5.22 -13.91 9.58
N PHE A 213 5.49 -14.94 8.78
CA PHE A 213 6.84 -15.52 8.65
C PHE A 213 7.07 -15.97 7.21
N VAL A 214 8.34 -15.95 6.79
CA VAL A 214 8.75 -16.47 5.47
C VAL A 214 9.07 -17.95 5.62
N VAL A 215 8.52 -18.77 4.73
CA VAL A 215 8.80 -20.22 4.67
C VAL A 215 9.42 -20.55 3.32
N ASN A 216 10.51 -21.31 3.36
CA ASN A 216 11.02 -21.97 2.15
C ASN A 216 10.16 -23.21 1.90
N VAL A 217 9.37 -23.17 0.83
CA VAL A 217 8.58 -24.32 0.40
C VAL A 217 9.44 -25.11 -0.59
N GLU A 218 9.87 -26.31 -0.19
CA GLU A 218 10.44 -27.27 -1.13
C GLU A 218 9.32 -27.70 -2.08
N THR A 219 9.34 -27.20 -3.31
CA THR A 219 8.50 -27.76 -4.36
C THR A 219 9.13 -29.09 -4.75
N GLU A 220 8.55 -30.21 -4.31
CA GLU A 220 8.82 -31.50 -4.93
C GLU A 220 8.52 -31.34 -6.42
N ALA A 221 9.57 -31.31 -7.23
CA ALA A 221 9.45 -31.40 -8.68
C ALA A 221 8.74 -32.73 -8.94
N GLY A 222 7.46 -32.65 -9.29
CA GLY A 222 6.60 -33.82 -9.45
C GLY A 222 7.25 -34.87 -10.33
N GLY A 223 7.42 -36.06 -9.77
CA GLY A 223 7.48 -37.28 -10.56
C GLY A 223 6.12 -37.51 -11.20
N ALA A 224 6.06 -37.38 -12.53
CA ALA A 224 5.29 -38.19 -13.47
C ALA A 224 5.60 -37.68 -14.90
#